data_AF-M2Q0G3-F1
#
_entry.id   AF-M2Q0G3-F1
#
_cell.length_a   1.000
_cell.length_b   1.000
_cell.length_c   1.000
_cell.angle_alpha   90.00
_cell.angle_beta   90.00
_cell.angle_gamma   90.00
#
_symmetry.space_group_name_H-M   'P 1'
#
loop_
_entity.id
_entity.type
_entity.pdbx_description
1 polymer ?
#
loop_
_entity_poly.entity_id
_entity_poly.type
_entity_poly.pdbx_seq_one_letter_code
_entity_poly.pdbx_strand_id
1 'polypeptide(L)'
;MVYLPYGYRPDKKYKIMYLFHGYGGNENTYLGTINQPRDFKYILDYMNEDMIVVTPTITFNRKNSENSIQDFTDEILNDLIPAAKSKYKTYALDVKKEELIKSREYRIFAGYSLGGLQVW
;
A
#
# COMPACT_ATOMS: atom_id res chain seq x y z
N MET A 1 -7.79 -1.93 1.82
CA MET A 1 -8.20 -0.89 2.80
C MET A 1 -7.23 0.29 2.69
N VAL A 2 -7.66 1.51 3.02
CA VAL A 2 -6.79 2.71 2.98
C VAL A 2 -6.94 3.51 4.28
N TYR A 3 -5.81 3.77 4.94
CA TYR A 3 -5.70 4.72 6.04
C TYR A 3 -5.31 6.09 5.49
N LEU A 4 -6.04 7.12 5.92
CA LEU A 4 -5.71 8.52 5.71
C LEU A 4 -5.27 9.12 7.05
N PRO A 5 -4.18 9.91 7.08
CA PRO A 5 -3.69 10.49 8.32
C PRO A 5 -4.71 11.48 8.89
N TYR A 6 -4.67 11.69 10.21
CA TYR A 6 -5.50 12.68 10.86
C TYR A 6 -5.30 14.06 10.24
N GLY A 7 -6.40 14.77 9.97
CA GLY A 7 -6.36 16.07 9.29
C GLY A 7 -6.06 15.98 7.78
N TYR A 8 -6.23 14.81 7.16
CA TYR A 8 -6.08 14.65 5.72
C TYR A 8 -6.87 15.71 4.95
N ARG A 9 -6.17 16.40 4.06
CA ARG A 9 -6.70 17.34 3.09
C ARG A 9 -6.37 16.91 1.65
N PRO A 10 -7.34 16.89 0.73
CA PRO A 10 -7.13 16.42 -0.65
C PRO A 10 -6.22 17.33 -1.50
N ASP A 11 -5.99 18.58 -1.07
CA ASP A 11 -5.15 19.56 -1.75
C ASP A 11 -3.65 19.43 -1.40
N LYS A 12 -3.32 18.69 -0.34
CA LYS A 12 -1.95 18.44 0.12
C LYS A 12 -1.38 17.14 -0.47
N LYS A 13 -0.06 17.07 -0.63
CA LYS A 13 0.65 15.85 -1.06
C LYS A 13 1.07 15.02 0.15
N TYR A 14 0.96 13.69 0.06
CA TYR A 14 1.34 12.76 1.11
C TYR A 14 2.33 11.70 0.61
N LYS A 15 3.18 11.20 1.52
CA LYS A 15 3.88 9.93 1.34
C LYS A 15 2.85 8.81 1.20
N ILE A 16 3.23 7.71 0.56
CA ILE A 16 2.35 6.53 0.47
C ILE A 16 3.12 5.25 0.78
N MET A 17 2.54 4.43 1.66
CA MET A 17 3.05 3.10 1.99
C MET A 17 2.05 2.03 1.53
N TYR A 18 2.55 1.05 0.79
CA TYR A 18 1.81 -0.18 0.48
C TYR A 18 2.29 -1.27 1.43
N LEU A 19 1.39 -1.73 2.32
CA LEU A 19 1.68 -2.68 3.39
C LEU A 19 0.96 -4.01 3.17
N PHE A 20 1.74 -5.05 2.93
CA PHE A 20 1.30 -6.36 2.44
C PHE A 20 1.24 -7.41 3.54
N HIS A 21 0.10 -8.09 3.67
CA HIS A 21 -0.12 -9.12 4.69
C HIS A 21 0.59 -10.45 4.35
N GLY A 22 0.72 -11.32 5.36
CA GLY A 22 1.22 -12.69 5.17
C GLY A 22 0.18 -13.64 4.57
N TYR A 23 0.58 -14.88 4.31
CA TYR A 23 -0.33 -15.91 3.79
C TYR A 23 -1.55 -16.11 4.71
N GLY A 24 -2.75 -16.18 4.11
CA GLY A 24 -4.02 -16.29 4.83
C GLY A 24 -4.56 -14.96 5.40
N GLY A 25 -3.84 -13.86 5.22
CA GLY A 25 -4.33 -12.51 5.53
C GLY A 25 -5.22 -11.93 4.44
N ASN A 26 -5.69 -10.71 4.68
CA ASN A 26 -6.46 -9.87 3.76
C ASN A 26 -6.25 -8.37 4.04
N GLU A 27 -7.01 -7.51 3.39
CA GLU A 27 -6.88 -6.06 3.47
C GLU A 27 -7.15 -5.47 4.87
N ASN A 28 -7.87 -6.20 5.73
CA ASN A 28 -8.22 -5.79 7.09
C ASN A 28 -7.19 -6.26 8.13
N THR A 29 -6.15 -7.00 7.72
CA THR A 29 -5.15 -7.60 8.63
C THR A 29 -4.50 -6.59 9.56
N TYR A 30 -4.17 -5.41 9.06
CA TYR A 30 -3.46 -4.38 9.85
C TYR A 30 -4.41 -3.37 10.48
N LEU A 31 -5.38 -2.86 9.73
CA LEU A 31 -6.22 -1.74 10.16
C LEU A 31 -7.53 -2.18 10.82
N GLY A 32 -7.92 -3.44 10.67
CA GLY A 32 -9.25 -3.92 11.06
C GLY A 32 -10.35 -3.34 10.17
N THR A 33 -11.54 -3.20 10.73
CA THR A 33 -12.69 -2.56 10.07
C THR A 33 -13.10 -1.32 10.85
N ILE A 34 -14.01 -0.50 10.30
CA ILE A 34 -14.54 0.68 11.00
C ILE A 34 -15.16 0.31 12.35
N ASN A 35 -15.82 -0.85 12.44
CA ASN A 35 -16.48 -1.31 13.67
C ASN A 35 -15.54 -2.08 14.62
N GLN A 36 -14.40 -2.54 14.11
CA GLN A 36 -13.42 -3.32 14.86
C GLN A 36 -12.01 -2.91 14.42
N PRO A 37 -11.55 -1.72 14.81
CA PRO A 37 -10.22 -1.24 14.47
C PRO A 37 -9.17 -2.08 15.18
N ARG A 38 -7.99 -2.23 14.55
CA ARG A 38 -6.82 -2.88 15.14
C ARG A 38 -5.81 -1.85 15.66
N ASP A 39 -5.00 -2.26 16.63
CA ASP A 39 -4.06 -1.38 17.33
C ASP A 39 -3.08 -0.65 16.42
N PHE A 40 -2.71 -1.27 15.29
CA PHE A 40 -1.83 -0.65 14.31
C PHE A 40 -2.37 0.67 13.76
N LYS A 41 -3.71 0.83 13.69
CA LYS A 41 -4.33 2.11 13.31
C LYS A 41 -3.94 3.23 14.27
N TYR A 42 -3.94 2.96 15.58
CA TYR A 42 -3.55 3.95 16.59
C TYR A 42 -2.05 4.26 16.53
N ILE A 43 -1.21 3.27 16.23
CA ILE A 43 0.22 3.51 16.00
C ILE A 43 0.41 4.52 14.84
N LEU A 44 -0.31 4.35 13.73
CA LEU A 44 -0.26 5.29 12.61
C LEU A 44 -0.76 6.69 12.99
N ASP A 45 -1.77 6.80 13.85
CA ASP A 45 -2.24 8.08 14.38
C ASP A 45 -1.13 8.75 15.23
N TYR A 46 -0.44 7.99 16.08
CA TYR A 46 0.63 8.48 16.95
C TYR A 46 1.93 8.83 16.23
N MET A 47 2.22 8.19 15.10
CA MET A 47 3.37 8.54 14.26
C MET A 47 3.31 9.99 13.77
N ASN A 48 2.11 10.56 13.64
CA ASN A 48 1.87 11.94 13.21
C ASN A 48 2.63 12.32 11.92
N GLU A 49 2.74 11.37 11.00
CA GLU A 49 3.37 11.52 9.69
C GLU A 49 2.33 11.79 8.60
N ASP A 50 2.66 12.64 7.62
CA ASP A 50 1.85 12.88 6.43
C ASP A 50 1.95 11.70 5.44
N MET A 51 1.39 10.56 5.84
CA MET A 51 1.48 9.30 5.10
C MET A 51 0.13 8.61 4.96
N ILE A 52 -0.20 8.26 3.73
CA ILE A 52 -1.30 7.36 3.39
C ILE A 52 -0.79 5.92 3.48
N VAL A 53 -1.57 5.02 4.06
CA VAL A 53 -1.23 3.59 4.10
C VAL A 53 -2.29 2.78 3.37
N VAL A 54 -1.87 2.03 2.37
CA VAL A 54 -2.71 1.13 1.58
C VAL A 54 -2.40 -0.30 1.97
N THR A 55 -3.41 -1.04 2.42
CA THR A 55 -3.29 -2.47 2.76
C THR A 55 -4.12 -3.26 1.75
N PRO A 56 -3.53 -3.66 0.60
CA PRO A 56 -4.22 -4.48 -0.39
C PRO A 56 -4.32 -5.93 0.07
N THR A 57 -5.15 -6.71 -0.62
CA THR A 57 -5.17 -8.17 -0.48
C THR A 57 -4.28 -8.77 -1.56
N ILE A 58 -3.54 -9.79 -1.17
CA ILE A 58 -2.67 -10.55 -2.05
C ILE A 58 -3.27 -11.93 -2.27
N THR A 59 -3.43 -12.30 -3.53
CA THR A 59 -3.71 -13.69 -3.90
C THR A 59 -2.42 -14.40 -4.27
N PHE A 60 -2.16 -15.57 -3.67
CA PHE A 60 -0.96 -16.35 -3.94
C PHE A 60 -1.31 -17.79 -4.28
N ASN A 61 -0.84 -18.25 -5.44
CA ASN A 61 -1.05 -19.62 -5.89
C ASN A 61 0.21 -20.46 -5.67
N ARG A 62 0.20 -21.27 -4.61
CA ARG A 62 1.32 -22.18 -4.27
C ARG A 62 1.70 -23.16 -5.39
N LYS A 63 0.77 -23.53 -6.28
CA LYS A 63 1.06 -24.47 -7.38
C LYS A 63 1.82 -23.81 -8.53
N ASN A 64 1.85 -22.48 -8.58
CA ASN A 64 2.48 -21.71 -9.66
C ASN A 64 3.12 -20.44 -9.08
N SER A 65 4.11 -20.64 -8.21
CA SER A 65 4.69 -19.58 -7.38
C SER A 65 5.48 -18.55 -8.17
N GLU A 66 6.15 -18.94 -9.26
CA GLU A 66 6.92 -18.01 -10.10
C GLU A 66 5.99 -17.02 -10.80
N ASN A 67 4.93 -17.52 -11.45
CA ASN A 67 3.91 -16.66 -12.05
C ASN A 67 3.26 -15.76 -11.00
N SER A 68 3.02 -16.26 -9.79
CA SER A 68 2.40 -15.47 -8.71
C SER A 68 3.22 -14.24 -8.29
N ILE A 69 4.56 -14.24 -8.46
CA ILE A 69 5.41 -13.08 -8.15
C ILE A 69 5.34 -12.05 -9.28
N GLN A 70 5.40 -12.51 -10.53
CA GLN A 70 5.27 -11.63 -11.68
C GLN A 70 3.87 -10.97 -11.72
N ASP A 71 2.81 -11.77 -11.55
CA ASP A 71 1.43 -11.30 -11.51
C ASP A 71 1.24 -10.22 -10.44
N PHE A 72 1.84 -10.41 -9.26
CA PHE A 72 1.82 -9.42 -8.18
C PHE A 72 2.53 -8.12 -8.56
N THR A 73 3.69 -8.21 -9.21
CA THR A 73 4.44 -7.04 -9.66
C THR A 73 3.65 -6.25 -10.70
N ASP A 74 3.02 -6.96 -11.63
CA ASP A 74 2.18 -6.36 -12.67
C ASP A 74 0.92 -5.72 -12.07
N GLU A 75 0.26 -6.36 -11.11
CA GLU A 75 -0.89 -5.78 -10.39
C GLU A 75 -0.49 -4.50 -9.65
N ILE A 76 0.67 -4.47 -8.99
CA ILE A 76 1.15 -3.25 -8.31
C ILE A 76 1.32 -2.10 -9.30
N LEU A 77 2.04 -2.36 -10.40
CA LEU A 77 2.46 -1.32 -11.33
C LEU A 77 1.29 -0.83 -12.19
N ASN A 78 0.44 -1.74 -12.64
CA ASN A 78 -0.61 -1.45 -13.62
C ASN A 78 -1.96 -1.12 -12.98
N ASP A 79 -2.24 -1.61 -11.78
CA ASP A 79 -3.54 -1.44 -11.13
C ASP A 79 -3.46 -0.67 -9.82
N LEU A 80 -2.65 -1.14 -8.86
CA LEU A 80 -2.67 -0.60 -7.50
C LEU A 80 -2.14 0.83 -7.41
N ILE A 81 -0.97 1.10 -8.01
CA ILE A 81 -0.38 2.44 -8.03
C ILE A 81 -1.29 3.43 -8.80
N PRO A 82 -1.81 3.09 -10.00
CA PRO A 82 -2.77 3.94 -10.69
C PRO A 82 -4.06 4.19 -9.93
N ALA A 83 -4.64 3.17 -9.28
CA ALA A 83 -5.84 3.33 -8.47
C ALA A 83 -5.61 4.25 -7.26
N ALA A 84 -4.48 4.12 -6.56
CA ALA A 84 -4.13 5.00 -5.47
C ALA A 84 -3.89 6.43 -5.95
N LYS A 85 -3.18 6.61 -7.07
CA LYS A 85 -2.85 7.94 -7.62
C LYS A 85 -4.07 8.69 -8.18
N SER A 86 -5.04 7.97 -8.75
CA SER A 86 -6.27 8.60 -9.27
C SER A 86 -7.14 9.17 -8.16
N LYS A 87 -7.09 8.56 -6.97
CA LYS A 87 -7.91 8.96 -5.81
C LYS A 87 -7.20 9.90 -4.84
N TYR A 88 -5.89 9.75 -4.66
CA TYR A 88 -5.13 10.47 -3.63
C TYR A 88 -4.01 11.32 -4.23
N LYS A 89 -3.80 12.49 -3.64
CA LYS A 89 -2.72 13.40 -4.01
C LYS A 89 -1.42 12.98 -3.31
N THR A 90 -0.58 12.26 -4.05
CA THR A 90 0.76 11.84 -3.60
C THR A 90 1.85 12.71 -4.25
N TYR A 91 3.12 12.42 -3.96
CA TYR A 91 4.25 13.08 -4.61
C TYR A 91 4.47 12.67 -6.07
N ALA A 92 3.93 11.53 -6.52
CA ALA A 92 3.91 11.17 -7.92
C ALA A 92 2.89 12.04 -8.67
N LEU A 93 3.31 12.73 -9.73
CA LEU A 93 2.39 13.57 -10.52
C LEU A 93 1.60 12.74 -11.55
N ASP A 94 2.23 11.69 -12.07
CA ASP A 94 1.70 10.75 -13.06
C ASP A 94 2.14 9.31 -12.66
N VAL A 95 1.60 8.30 -13.35
CA VAL A 95 1.97 6.88 -13.23
C VAL A 95 3.03 6.46 -14.25
N LYS A 96 3.49 7.40 -15.10
CA LYS A 96 4.62 7.20 -16.02
C LYS A 96 5.90 6.88 -15.26
N LYS A 97 6.73 6.02 -15.84
CA LYS A 97 7.98 5.54 -15.26
C LYS A 97 8.87 6.67 -14.73
N GLU A 98 9.02 7.76 -15.48
CA GLU A 98 9.85 8.89 -15.10
C GLU A 98 9.33 9.58 -13.83
N GLU A 99 8.01 9.75 -13.72
CA GLU A 99 7.38 10.37 -12.55
C GLU A 99 7.40 9.43 -11.34
N LEU A 100 7.24 8.12 -11.56
CA LEU A 100 7.38 7.12 -10.50
C LEU A 100 8.81 7.08 -9.93
N ILE A 101 9.84 7.25 -10.77
CA ILE A 101 11.26 7.31 -10.35
C ILE A 101 11.56 8.62 -9.61
N LYS A 102 11.06 9.77 -10.08
CA LYS A 102 11.25 11.07 -9.42
C LYS A 102 10.63 11.11 -8.02
N SER A 103 9.49 10.44 -7.84
CA SER A 103 8.75 10.41 -6.59
C SER A 103 9.10 9.22 -5.67
N ARG A 104 10.12 8.42 -6.02
CA ARG A 104 10.42 7.15 -5.34
C ARG A 104 10.68 7.27 -3.84
N GLU A 105 11.29 8.37 -3.39
CA GLU A 105 11.61 8.60 -1.96
C GLU A 105 10.36 8.80 -1.09
N TYR A 106 9.19 9.00 -1.70
CA TYR A 106 7.91 9.20 -1.02
C TYR A 106 6.99 7.97 -1.14
N ARG A 107 7.50 6.84 -1.64
CA ARG A 107 6.77 5.59 -1.84
C ARG A 107 7.47 4.46 -1.11
N ILE A 108 6.75 3.79 -0.21
CA ILE A 108 7.28 2.70 0.62
C ILE A 108 6.51 1.42 0.27
N PHE A 109 7.25 0.32 0.11
CA PHE A 109 6.69 -1.04 0.05
C PHE A 109 7.19 -1.79 1.28
N ALA A 110 6.28 -2.42 2.01
CA ALA A 110 6.59 -3.20 3.20
C ALA A 110 5.67 -4.40 3.30
N GLY A 111 6.15 -5.51 3.85
CA GLY A 111 5.31 -6.70 3.97
C GLY A 111 5.79 -7.68 5.04
N TYR A 112 4.87 -8.52 5.49
CA TYR A 112 5.14 -9.57 6.47
C TYR A 112 5.05 -10.97 5.84
N SER A 113 6.01 -11.84 6.14
CA SER A 113 6.04 -13.23 5.67
C SER A 113 5.91 -13.32 4.14
N LEU A 114 4.82 -13.89 3.60
CA LEU A 114 4.55 -13.92 2.15
C LEU A 114 4.52 -12.52 1.54
N GLY A 115 3.88 -11.55 2.18
CA GLY A 115 3.91 -10.16 1.72
C GLY A 115 5.31 -9.56 1.76
N GLY A 116 6.18 -10.07 2.65
CA GLY A 116 7.59 -9.74 2.68
C GLY A 116 8.33 -10.31 1.47
N LEU A 117 8.13 -11.59 1.15
CA LEU A 117 8.70 -12.25 -0.04
C LEU A 117 8.37 -11.50 -1.33
N GLN A 118 7.16 -10.94 -1.41
CA GLN A 118 6.69 -10.26 -2.60
C GLN A 118 7.23 -8.83 -2.78
N VAL A 119 7.73 -8.20 -1.71
CA VAL A 119 8.34 -6.87 -1.77
C VAL A 119 9.87 -6.89 -1.72
N TRP A 120 10.47 -8.09 -1.67
CA TRP A 120 11.91 -8.32 -1.80
C TRP A 120 12.35 -8.26 -3.27
#